data_AF-A0A7J6S9T5-F1
#
_entry.id   AF-A0A7J6S9T5-F1
#
_cell.length_a   1.000
_cell.length_b   1.000
_cell.length_c   1.000
_cell.angle_alpha   90.00
_cell.angle_beta   90.00
_cell.angle_gamma   90.00
#
_symmetry.space_group_name_H-M   'P 1'
#
loop_
_entity.id
_entity.type
_entity.pdbx_description
1 polymer ?
#
loop_
_entity_poly.entity_id
_entity_poly.type
_entity_poly.pdbx_seq_one_letter_code
_entity_poly.pdbx_strand_id
1 'polypeptide(L)'
;LPVTSGYASLSLDGQATKFSLSSGGARSFAFYGPWYEQMHGSGSCQQSFFGCYFCPRENPCDDILLRRKWRVLYGRDEFYNYVEHSVTLGIGNHMVKDFKFGLVVGHSGGYGQFPIPILGLSLGRANIPETFLEQLLRQQVIDTLSYSIYASPAGDGITGILTLEDSVPTSVTYIGFSRKRSRLSDGKISASLSPLDLFDSHSTKLRIHHDNADTEPAIVDAGAS
;
A
#
# COMPACT_ATOMS: atom_id res chain seq x y z
N LEU A 1 -1.43 -11.96 6.24
CA LEU A 1 -2.26 -10.77 6.55
C LEU A 1 -3.61 -10.88 5.85
N PRO A 2 -4.74 -10.99 6.56
CA PRO A 2 -6.06 -10.98 5.95
C PRO A 2 -6.32 -9.66 5.22
N VAL A 3 -6.87 -9.74 4.00
CA VAL A 3 -7.27 -8.60 3.17
C VAL A 3 -8.76 -8.70 2.91
N THR A 4 -9.52 -7.68 3.29
CA THR A 4 -10.96 -7.61 3.06
C THR A 4 -11.29 -6.33 2.32
N SER A 5 -11.95 -6.45 1.16
CA SER A 5 -12.34 -5.30 0.32
C SER A 5 -11.17 -4.36 -0.03
N GLY A 6 -9.98 -4.90 -0.30
CA GLY A 6 -8.77 -4.14 -0.64
C GLY A 6 -7.98 -3.60 0.56
N TYR A 7 -8.42 -3.89 1.79
CA TYR A 7 -7.82 -3.35 3.00
C TYR A 7 -7.14 -4.41 3.86
N ALA A 8 -5.97 -4.08 4.41
CA ALA A 8 -5.32 -4.85 5.46
C ALA A 8 -5.40 -4.11 6.80
N SER A 9 -5.71 -4.84 7.87
CA SER A 9 -5.68 -4.30 9.24
C SER A 9 -4.34 -4.58 9.89
N LEU A 10 -3.66 -3.52 10.32
CA LEU A 10 -2.41 -3.56 11.07
C LEU A 10 -2.61 -2.82 12.40
N SER A 11 -1.75 -3.08 13.38
CA SER A 11 -1.72 -2.31 14.62
C SER A 11 -0.53 -1.34 14.62
N LEU A 12 -0.74 -0.07 14.94
CA LEU A 12 0.32 0.92 15.16
C LEU A 12 0.25 1.37 16.62
N ASP A 13 1.26 1.05 17.44
CA ASP A 13 1.26 1.29 18.88
C ASP A 13 -0.02 0.79 19.58
N GLY A 14 -0.51 -0.39 19.19
CA GLY A 14 -1.74 -0.97 19.75
C GLY A 14 -3.04 -0.44 19.13
N GLN A 15 -3.00 0.59 18.28
CA GLN A 15 -4.18 1.09 17.57
C GLN A 15 -4.39 0.33 16.27
N ALA A 16 -5.54 -0.32 16.13
CA ALA A 16 -5.92 -0.95 14.87
C ALA A 16 -6.15 0.13 13.79
N THR A 17 -5.49 -0.01 12.64
CA THR A 17 -5.62 0.88 11.49
C THR A 17 -5.85 0.04 10.24
N LYS A 18 -6.84 0.45 9.43
CA LYS A 18 -7.11 -0.17 8.12
C LYS A 18 -6.34 0.57 7.06
N PHE A 19 -5.53 -0.15 6.30
CA PHE A 19 -4.74 0.40 5.21
C PHE A 19 -5.24 -0.13 3.87
N SER A 20 -5.41 0.78 2.91
CA SER A 20 -5.55 0.44 1.50
C SER A 20 -4.23 -0.09 0.95
N LEU A 21 -4.25 -1.25 0.31
CA LEU A 21 -3.06 -1.83 -0.28
C LEU A 21 -2.74 -1.14 -1.61
N SER A 22 -1.50 -0.68 -1.78
CA SER A 22 -1.04 -0.10 -3.04
C SER A 22 0.26 -0.75 -3.48
N SER A 23 0.23 -1.45 -4.61
CA SER A 23 1.44 -1.99 -5.25
C SER A 23 2.05 -1.02 -6.27
N GLY A 24 1.36 0.08 -6.60
CA GLY A 24 1.91 1.21 -7.35
C GLY A 24 2.74 2.18 -6.50
N GLY A 25 2.55 2.18 -5.18
CA GLY A 25 3.24 3.04 -4.21
C GLY A 25 4.23 2.28 -3.32
N ALA A 26 5.40 2.87 -3.07
CA ALA A 26 6.43 2.29 -2.20
C ALA A 26 6.27 2.68 -0.71
N ARG A 27 5.45 3.69 -0.42
CA ARG A 27 5.37 4.31 0.91
C ARG A 27 4.06 4.00 1.60
N SER A 28 4.17 3.78 2.91
CA SER A 28 3.03 3.55 3.78
C SER A 28 2.74 4.78 4.62
N PHE A 29 1.47 5.14 4.70
CA PHE A 29 0.98 6.37 5.30
C PHE A 29 -0.17 6.12 6.25
N ALA A 30 -0.16 6.77 7.40
CA ALA A 30 -1.32 6.93 8.27
C ALA A 30 -1.57 8.42 8.50
N PHE A 31 -2.82 8.81 8.74
CA PHE A 31 -3.17 10.21 8.99
C PHE A 31 -2.92 10.58 10.44
N TYR A 32 -2.24 11.71 10.67
CA TYR A 32 -2.04 12.22 12.02
C TYR A 32 -3.34 12.83 12.54
N GLY A 33 -3.94 12.18 13.53
CA GLY A 33 -5.27 12.49 14.05
C GLY A 33 -5.46 13.95 14.48
N PRO A 34 -4.59 14.50 15.35
CA PRO A 34 -4.72 15.89 15.80
C PRO A 34 -4.71 16.91 14.67
N TRP A 35 -3.86 16.73 13.65
CA TRP A 35 -3.86 17.62 12.49
C TRP A 35 -5.12 17.44 11.63
N TYR A 36 -5.56 16.21 11.42
CA TYR A 36 -6.77 15.93 10.64
C TYR A 36 -8.02 16.51 11.31
N GLU A 37 -8.19 16.31 12.62
CA GLU A 37 -9.31 16.87 13.37
C GLU A 37 -9.27 18.39 13.45
N GLN A 38 -8.08 19.01 13.48
CA GLN A 38 -7.96 20.46 13.39
C GLN A 38 -8.51 21.00 12.05
N MET A 39 -8.30 20.27 10.97
CA MET A 39 -8.74 20.68 9.62
C MET A 39 -10.21 20.37 9.34
N HIS A 40 -10.72 19.25 9.85
CA HIS A 40 -12.04 18.72 9.48
C HIS A 40 -13.08 18.77 10.61
N GLY A 41 -12.66 19.09 11.84
CA GLY A 41 -13.50 19.16 13.04
C GLY A 41 -13.22 18.01 14.01
N SER A 42 -13.44 18.27 15.31
CA SER A 42 -13.26 17.25 16.36
C SER A 42 -14.17 16.06 16.13
N GLY A 43 -13.64 14.84 16.29
CA GLY A 43 -14.36 13.59 16.04
C GLY A 43 -14.36 13.13 14.59
N SER A 44 -13.80 13.90 13.64
CA SER A 44 -13.73 13.50 12.22
C SER A 44 -12.95 12.20 12.02
N CYS A 45 -11.94 11.94 12.85
CA CYS A 45 -11.19 10.69 12.80
C CYS A 45 -12.03 9.47 13.21
N GLN A 46 -12.95 9.62 14.16
CA GLN A 46 -13.84 8.54 14.59
C GLN A 46 -14.95 8.25 13.56
N GLN A 47 -15.37 9.29 12.83
CA GLN A 47 -16.36 9.16 11.76
C GLN A 47 -15.76 8.55 10.48
N SER A 48 -14.44 8.61 10.31
CA SER A 48 -13.75 7.94 9.21
C SER A 48 -13.77 6.42 9.37
N PHE A 49 -14.11 5.72 8.28
CA PHE A 49 -14.03 4.26 8.21
C PHE A 49 -12.62 3.71 8.48
N PHE A 50 -11.58 4.47 8.13
CA PHE A 50 -10.18 4.05 8.24
C PHE A 50 -9.53 4.48 9.56
N GLY A 51 -10.11 5.47 10.22
CA GLY A 51 -9.53 6.10 11.40
C GLY A 51 -8.31 6.97 11.11
N CYS A 52 -7.71 7.47 12.19
CA CYS A 52 -6.45 8.19 12.20
C CYS A 52 -5.53 7.60 13.26
N TYR A 53 -4.23 7.89 13.17
CA TYR A 53 -3.27 7.56 14.20
C TYR A 53 -3.16 8.71 15.22
N PHE A 54 -3.25 8.36 16.50
CA PHE A 54 -2.95 9.26 17.61
C PHE A 54 -1.71 8.75 18.34
N CYS A 55 -0.84 9.65 18.78
CA CYS A 55 0.32 9.21 19.56
C CYS A 55 -0.14 8.67 20.92
N PRO A 56 0.45 7.57 21.41
CA PRO A 56 0.18 7.06 22.75
C PRO A 56 0.43 8.14 23.81
N ARG A 57 -0.32 8.09 24.92
CA ARG A 57 -0.16 9.07 26.00
C ARG A 57 1.21 8.99 26.66
N GLU A 58 1.79 7.79 26.67
CA GLU A 58 3.09 7.49 27.26
C GLU A 58 4.25 8.01 26.38
N ASN A 59 3.98 8.29 25.10
CA ASN A 59 4.96 8.85 24.16
C ASN A 59 4.27 9.85 23.22
N PRO A 60 3.92 11.04 23.71
CA PRO A 60 3.25 12.06 22.91
C PRO A 60 4.19 12.56 21.81
N CYS A 61 3.67 12.78 20.61
CA CYS A 61 4.48 13.27 19.50
C CYS A 61 4.32 14.79 19.31
N ASP A 62 4.72 15.56 20.34
CA ASP A 62 4.52 17.01 20.38
C ASP A 62 5.32 17.77 19.30
N ASP A 63 6.37 17.15 18.77
CA ASP A 63 7.27 17.74 17.77
C ASP A 63 6.89 17.41 16.32
N ILE A 64 5.85 16.60 16.06
CA ILE A 64 5.47 16.11 14.72
C ILE A 64 5.38 17.22 13.69
N LEU A 65 4.74 18.33 14.03
CA LEU A 65 4.52 19.43 13.09
C LEU A 65 5.79 20.25 12.80
N LEU A 66 6.82 20.11 13.64
CA LEU A 66 8.13 20.77 13.55
C LEU A 66 9.17 19.91 12.81
N ARG A 67 8.96 18.59 12.72
CA ARG A 67 9.87 17.68 12.01
C ARG A 67 9.94 17.98 10.50
N ARG A 68 11.02 17.50 9.86
CA ARG A 68 11.18 17.56 8.41
C ARG A 68 10.00 16.89 7.70
N LYS A 69 9.32 17.65 6.85
CA LYS A 69 8.22 17.18 6.02
C LYS A 69 8.74 16.69 4.67
N TRP A 70 8.18 15.59 4.21
CA TRP A 70 8.34 15.04 2.89
C TRP A 70 7.06 15.27 2.10
N ARG A 71 7.18 15.42 0.79
CA ARG A 71 6.03 15.49 -0.11
C ARG A 71 6.02 14.28 -1.02
N VAL A 72 4.87 13.61 -1.13
CA VAL A 72 4.61 12.60 -2.15
C VAL A 72 3.45 13.09 -3.02
N LEU A 73 3.60 12.94 -4.33
CA LEU A 73 2.53 13.22 -5.29
C LEU A 73 1.69 11.95 -5.47
N TYR A 74 0.37 12.12 -5.45
CA TYR A 74 -0.60 11.09 -5.76
C TYR A 74 -1.50 11.65 -6.86
N GLY A 75 -1.56 11.01 -8.02
CA GLY A 75 -2.23 11.60 -9.18
C GLY A 75 -1.49 12.80 -9.79
N ARG A 76 -2.21 13.62 -10.59
CA ARG A 76 -1.59 14.72 -11.35
C ARG A 76 -1.21 15.93 -10.48
N ASP A 77 -2.06 16.30 -9.51
CA ASP A 77 -1.89 17.53 -8.73
C ASP A 77 -2.19 17.36 -7.22
N GLU A 78 -2.47 16.13 -6.77
CA GLU A 78 -2.71 15.86 -5.36
C GLU A 78 -1.40 15.44 -4.67
N PHE A 79 -1.25 15.83 -3.41
CA PHE A 79 -0.08 15.47 -2.64
C PHE A 79 -0.42 15.17 -1.19
N TYR A 80 0.43 14.37 -0.56
CA TYR A 80 0.53 14.29 0.89
C TYR A 80 1.85 14.91 1.35
N ASN A 81 1.76 15.77 2.36
CA ASN A 81 2.90 16.13 3.19
C ASN A 81 2.90 15.20 4.39
N TYR A 82 4.04 14.55 4.66
CA TYR A 82 4.15 13.61 5.75
C TYR A 82 5.47 13.77 6.51
N VAL A 83 5.52 13.28 7.74
CA VAL A 83 6.75 13.16 8.52
C VAL A 83 7.05 11.68 8.75
N GLU A 84 8.32 11.31 8.82
CA GLU A 84 8.66 9.96 9.26
C GLU A 84 8.43 9.83 10.76
N HIS A 85 7.73 8.78 11.15
CA HIS A 85 7.46 8.47 12.54
C HIS A 85 7.69 6.97 12.79
N SER A 86 8.16 6.65 13.99
CA SER A 86 8.43 5.28 14.42
C SER A 86 7.31 4.80 15.33
N VAL A 87 6.82 3.59 15.10
CA VAL A 87 5.83 2.88 15.93
C VAL A 87 6.32 1.49 16.29
N THR A 88 5.66 0.89 17.25
CA THR A 88 5.55 -0.57 17.33
C THR A 88 4.44 -1.05 16.40
N LEU A 89 4.82 -1.77 15.35
CA LEU A 89 3.92 -2.35 14.37
C LEU A 89 3.47 -3.75 14.81
N GLY A 90 2.16 -4.00 14.85
CA GLY A 90 1.57 -5.32 15.05
C GLY A 90 1.05 -5.92 13.74
N ILE A 91 1.51 -7.12 13.42
CA ILE A 91 1.15 -7.91 12.23
C ILE A 91 0.87 -9.35 12.68
N GLY A 92 -0.41 -9.74 12.74
CA GLY A 92 -0.78 -11.06 13.26
C GLY A 92 -0.26 -11.24 14.69
N ASN A 93 0.65 -12.20 14.88
CA ASN A 93 1.28 -12.47 16.18
C ASN A 93 2.66 -11.77 16.35
N HIS A 94 3.13 -11.04 15.34
CA HIS A 94 4.41 -10.34 15.38
C HIS A 94 4.24 -8.91 15.88
N MET A 95 5.18 -8.49 16.73
CA MET A 95 5.32 -7.11 17.21
C MET A 95 6.72 -6.61 16.83
N VAL A 96 6.76 -5.54 16.05
CA VAL A 96 7.96 -5.05 15.38
C VAL A 96 8.21 -3.63 15.85
N LYS A 97 9.29 -3.43 16.62
CA LYS A 97 9.63 -2.11 17.19
C LYS A 97 10.33 -1.23 16.16
N ASP A 98 10.33 0.08 16.43
CA ASP A 98 11.04 1.08 15.61
C ASP A 98 10.68 1.01 14.12
N PHE A 99 9.44 0.63 13.81
CA PHE A 99 8.95 0.54 12.46
C PHE A 99 8.54 1.91 11.96
N LYS A 100 9.11 2.36 10.84
CA LYS A 100 8.89 3.67 10.26
C LYS A 100 7.73 3.69 9.28
N PHE A 101 6.91 4.72 9.40
CA PHE A 101 5.82 5.02 8.48
C PHE A 101 5.69 6.52 8.30
N GLY A 102 5.00 6.94 7.24
CA GLY A 102 4.69 8.35 7.04
C GLY A 102 3.45 8.75 7.83
N LEU A 103 3.57 9.74 8.71
CA LEU A 103 2.42 10.42 9.29
C LEU A 103 2.03 11.62 8.44
N VAL A 104 0.85 11.55 7.81
CA VAL A 104 0.30 12.61 6.97
C VAL A 104 -0.13 13.79 7.84
N VAL A 105 0.44 14.96 7.54
CA VAL A 105 0.24 16.24 8.25
C VAL A 105 -0.14 17.37 7.28
N GLY A 106 -0.68 17.01 6.10
CA GLY A 106 -1.04 17.94 5.03
C GLY A 106 -1.46 17.22 3.75
N HIS A 107 -2.51 17.71 3.07
CA HIS A 107 -2.88 17.28 1.72
C HIS A 107 -3.52 18.41 0.90
N SER A 108 -3.50 18.30 -0.44
CA SER A 108 -4.09 19.31 -1.36
C SER A 108 -5.43 18.95 -2.00
N GLY A 109 -5.81 17.66 -2.00
CA GLY A 109 -6.95 17.16 -2.79
C GLY A 109 -8.28 17.05 -2.05
N GLY A 110 -9.37 16.97 -2.83
CA GLY A 110 -10.73 16.60 -2.37
C GLY A 110 -10.87 15.10 -2.05
N TYR A 111 -10.00 14.26 -2.61
CA TYR A 111 -9.77 12.86 -2.24
C TYR A 111 -9.23 12.67 -0.79
N GLY A 112 -9.16 13.75 -0.01
CA GLY A 112 -8.79 13.76 1.40
C GLY A 112 -9.91 14.16 2.36
N GLN A 113 -11.19 14.20 1.93
CA GLN A 113 -12.31 14.33 2.90
C GLN A 113 -12.42 13.13 3.85
N PHE A 114 -11.82 12.00 3.47
CA PHE A 114 -11.70 10.84 4.32
C PHE A 114 -10.23 10.43 4.33
N PRO A 115 -9.62 10.27 5.51
CA PRO A 115 -8.23 9.86 5.61
C PRO A 115 -8.17 8.40 5.17
N ILE A 116 -7.51 8.11 4.04
CA ILE A 116 -7.28 6.73 3.58
C ILE A 116 -5.80 6.40 3.83
N PRO A 117 -5.46 5.70 4.92
CA PRO A 117 -4.13 5.15 5.13
C PRO A 117 -3.76 4.22 3.97
N ILE A 118 -2.50 4.29 3.54
CA ILE A 118 -1.98 3.50 2.42
C ILE A 118 -0.90 2.57 2.95
N LEU A 119 -0.91 1.31 2.54
CA LEU A 119 0.19 0.37 2.72
C LEU A 119 0.90 0.19 1.37
N GLY A 120 2.09 0.79 1.26
CA GLY A 120 2.91 0.67 0.06
C GLY A 120 3.59 -0.69 -0.02
N LEU A 121 3.36 -1.40 -1.11
CA LEU A 121 3.90 -2.74 -1.39
C LEU A 121 4.89 -2.74 -2.57
N SER A 122 5.15 -1.57 -3.17
CA SER A 122 6.18 -1.43 -4.20
C SER A 122 7.58 -1.44 -3.58
N LEU A 123 8.57 -1.86 -4.37
CA LEU A 123 9.97 -1.83 -3.95
C LEU A 123 10.48 -0.39 -3.82
N GLY A 124 11.48 -0.21 -2.94
CA GLY A 124 12.13 1.08 -2.74
C GLY A 124 12.89 1.59 -3.95
N ARG A 125 13.17 2.89 -3.96
CA ARG A 125 14.11 3.55 -4.89
C ARG A 125 15.24 4.18 -4.09
N ALA A 126 16.39 4.40 -4.73
CA ALA A 126 17.48 5.15 -4.13
C ALA A 126 17.00 6.52 -3.62
N ASN A 127 17.46 6.93 -2.43
CA ASN A 127 17.12 8.20 -1.76
C ASN A 127 15.66 8.34 -1.27
N ILE A 128 14.89 7.26 -1.27
CA ILE A 128 13.58 7.18 -0.60
C ILE A 128 13.78 6.40 0.71
N PRO A 129 13.12 6.77 1.82
CA PRO A 129 13.25 6.00 3.04
C PRO A 129 12.69 4.58 2.88
N GLU A 130 13.25 3.66 3.67
CA GLU A 130 12.98 2.22 3.63
C GLU A 130 11.47 1.90 3.53
N THR A 131 11.11 1.02 2.61
CA THR A 131 9.71 0.63 2.35
C THR A 131 9.19 -0.33 3.41
N PHE A 132 7.88 -0.60 3.39
CA PHE A 132 7.26 -1.54 4.33
C PHE A 132 7.91 -2.94 4.26
N LEU A 133 8.03 -3.50 3.06
CA LEU A 133 8.58 -4.84 2.87
C LEU A 133 10.08 -4.91 3.21
N GLU A 134 10.85 -3.88 2.87
CA GLU A 134 12.28 -3.81 3.21
C GLU A 134 12.49 -3.77 4.74
N GLN A 135 11.66 -3.01 5.47
CA GLN A 135 11.71 -2.97 6.93
C GLN A 135 11.38 -4.33 7.56
N LEU A 136 10.36 -5.04 7.04
CA LEU A 136 10.03 -6.38 7.51
C LEU A 136 11.18 -7.37 7.28
N LEU A 137 11.83 -7.30 6.12
CA LEU A 137 12.99 -8.12 5.80
C LEU A 137 14.16 -7.83 6.74
N ARG A 138 14.50 -6.54 6.93
CA ARG A 138 15.59 -6.11 7.81
C ARG A 138 15.36 -6.55 9.26
N GLN A 139 14.11 -6.55 9.71
CA GLN A 139 13.72 -6.98 11.05
C GLN A 139 13.44 -8.49 11.16
N GLN A 140 13.74 -9.28 10.11
CA GLN A 140 13.57 -10.74 10.10
C GLN A 140 12.14 -11.19 10.41
N VAL A 141 11.15 -10.38 10.04
CA VAL A 141 9.73 -10.75 10.09
C VAL A 141 9.37 -11.61 8.88
N ILE A 142 10.10 -11.41 7.78
CA ILE A 142 9.97 -12.15 6.53
C ILE A 142 11.38 -12.52 6.07
N ASP A 143 11.53 -13.68 5.45
CA ASP A 143 12.82 -14.14 4.94
C ASP A 143 13.08 -13.70 3.48
N THR A 144 12.01 -13.41 2.74
CA THR A 144 12.07 -13.03 1.32
C THR A 144 11.12 -11.88 1.01
N LEU A 145 11.48 -11.05 0.03
CA LEU A 145 10.60 -9.99 -0.51
C LEU A 145 9.63 -10.61 -1.53
N SER A 146 8.69 -11.41 -1.03
CA SER A 146 7.63 -12.02 -1.82
C SER A 146 6.29 -11.71 -1.17
N TYR A 147 5.30 -11.38 -2.00
CA TYR A 147 3.93 -11.33 -1.54
C TYR A 147 2.96 -11.75 -2.64
N SER A 148 1.83 -12.31 -2.22
CA SER A 148 0.75 -12.70 -3.12
C SER A 148 -0.56 -12.11 -2.63
N ILE A 149 -1.39 -11.66 -3.57
CA ILE A 149 -2.75 -11.22 -3.29
C ILE A 149 -3.68 -12.08 -4.15
N TYR A 150 -4.60 -12.78 -3.50
CA TYR A 150 -5.70 -13.44 -4.19
C TYR A 150 -6.94 -12.53 -4.13
N ALA A 151 -7.68 -12.44 -5.24
CA ALA A 151 -8.97 -11.76 -5.28
C ALA A 151 -10.08 -12.81 -5.34
N SER A 152 -10.95 -12.83 -4.34
CA SER A 152 -12.14 -13.69 -4.31
C SER A 152 -13.10 -13.26 -5.42
N PRO A 153 -13.57 -14.19 -6.28
CA PRO A 153 -14.52 -13.89 -7.35
C PRO A 153 -15.93 -13.52 -6.85
N ALA A 154 -16.21 -13.64 -5.55
CA ALA A 154 -17.53 -13.44 -4.96
C ALA A 154 -17.65 -12.17 -4.07
N GLY A 155 -16.65 -11.28 -4.06
CA GLY A 155 -16.62 -10.11 -3.17
C GLY A 155 -16.54 -8.77 -3.89
N ASP A 156 -17.00 -7.71 -3.21
CA ASP A 156 -16.74 -6.33 -3.60
C ASP A 156 -15.25 -6.01 -3.40
N GLY A 157 -14.51 -5.86 -4.49
CA GLY A 157 -13.09 -5.52 -4.50
C GLY A 157 -12.13 -6.70 -4.21
N ILE A 158 -10.86 -6.38 -3.97
CA ILE A 158 -9.79 -7.38 -3.77
C ILE A 158 -9.89 -7.97 -2.35
N THR A 159 -10.45 -9.17 -2.21
CA THR A 159 -10.53 -9.90 -0.93
C THR A 159 -9.68 -11.16 -0.97
N GLY A 160 -8.77 -11.35 0.00
CA GLY A 160 -7.88 -12.51 0.06
C GLY A 160 -6.90 -12.50 1.23
N ILE A 161 -5.77 -13.19 1.07
CA ILE A 161 -4.70 -13.22 2.06
C ILE A 161 -3.45 -12.67 1.41
N LEU A 162 -2.88 -11.61 1.99
CA LEU A 162 -1.53 -11.17 1.72
C LEU A 162 -0.57 -12.11 2.45
N THR A 163 0.02 -13.05 1.73
CA THR A 163 1.12 -13.87 2.25
C THR A 163 2.43 -13.09 2.14
N LEU A 164 3.28 -13.20 3.16
CA LEU A 164 4.60 -12.57 3.19
C LEU A 164 5.72 -13.62 3.19
N GLU A 165 5.37 -14.86 2.82
CA GLU A 165 6.22 -16.05 2.80
C GLU A 165 6.00 -16.83 1.49
N ASP A 166 6.94 -17.74 1.18
CA ASP A 166 6.99 -18.54 -0.06
C ASP A 166 5.87 -19.60 -0.17
N SER A 167 5.07 -19.83 0.88
CA SER A 167 4.01 -20.85 0.88
C SER A 167 2.71 -20.33 0.26
N VAL A 168 2.64 -20.37 -1.06
CA VAL A 168 1.43 -19.97 -1.81
C VAL A 168 0.58 -21.22 -2.15
N PRO A 169 -0.75 -21.21 -1.92
CA PRO A 169 -1.60 -22.39 -2.18
C PRO A 169 -1.55 -22.84 -3.66
N THR A 170 -1.25 -24.10 -3.94
CA THR A 170 -0.98 -24.59 -5.32
C THR A 170 -2.16 -24.52 -6.32
N SER A 171 -3.34 -24.06 -5.90
CA SER A 171 -4.58 -24.09 -6.69
C SER A 171 -4.96 -22.75 -7.35
N VAL A 172 -4.04 -21.78 -7.47
CA VAL A 172 -4.32 -20.45 -8.04
C VAL A 172 -3.34 -20.14 -9.17
N THR A 173 -3.80 -19.49 -10.24
CA THR A 173 -2.93 -18.98 -11.32
C THR A 173 -2.09 -17.82 -10.80
N TYR A 174 -0.76 -17.97 -10.85
CA TYR A 174 0.19 -16.98 -10.36
C TYR A 174 0.80 -16.14 -11.48
N ILE A 175 0.91 -14.84 -11.26
CA ILE A 175 1.90 -14.00 -11.93
C ILE A 175 3.04 -13.79 -10.94
N GLY A 176 4.08 -14.61 -11.05
CA GLY A 176 5.27 -14.49 -10.21
C GLY A 176 6.14 -13.32 -10.66
N PHE A 177 6.46 -12.41 -9.74
CA PHE A 177 7.35 -11.27 -10.02
C PHE A 177 8.74 -11.55 -9.46
N SER A 178 9.73 -11.56 -10.34
CA SER A 178 11.13 -11.76 -9.98
C SER A 178 11.95 -10.59 -10.51
N ARG A 179 12.73 -9.95 -9.64
CA ARG A 179 13.65 -8.85 -9.96
C ARG A 179 14.59 -9.17 -11.15
N LYS A 180 14.79 -10.45 -11.48
CA LYS A 180 15.61 -10.92 -12.60
C LYS A 180 14.86 -11.03 -13.95
N ARG A 181 13.52 -11.04 -13.96
CA ARG A 181 12.69 -11.24 -15.17
C ARG A 181 11.73 -10.11 -15.50
N SER A 182 11.37 -9.25 -14.53
CA SER A 182 10.56 -8.06 -14.79
C SER A 182 11.44 -6.85 -15.09
N ARG A 183 11.16 -6.16 -16.20
CA ARG A 183 11.70 -4.81 -16.46
C ARG A 183 11.08 -3.87 -15.43
N LEU A 184 11.75 -3.68 -14.29
CA LEU A 184 11.40 -2.68 -13.29
C LEU A 184 11.42 -1.29 -13.93
N SER A 185 10.31 -0.84 -14.50
CA SER A 185 10.12 0.57 -14.85
C SER A 185 9.91 1.31 -13.52
N ASP A 186 10.97 1.95 -13.04
CA ASP A 186 10.98 2.79 -11.85
C ASP A 186 10.53 2.10 -10.54
N GLY A 187 10.94 0.85 -10.31
CA GLY A 187 10.68 0.16 -9.03
C GLY A 187 9.22 -0.28 -8.80
N LYS A 188 8.34 -0.10 -9.79
CA LYS A 188 6.98 -0.66 -9.80
C LYS A 188 7.00 -2.13 -10.20
N ILE A 189 6.00 -2.88 -9.74
CA ILE A 189 5.82 -4.28 -10.13
C ILE A 189 5.16 -4.32 -11.50
N SER A 190 5.95 -4.69 -12.51
CA SER A 190 5.52 -4.83 -13.89
C SER A 190 5.60 -6.28 -14.38
N ALA A 191 4.64 -6.68 -15.20
CA ALA A 191 4.70 -7.91 -15.99
C ALA A 191 4.61 -7.58 -17.48
N SER A 192 5.33 -8.33 -18.31
CA SER A 192 5.06 -8.37 -19.75
C SER A 192 3.71 -9.05 -19.95
N LEU A 193 2.73 -8.33 -20.49
CA LEU A 193 1.49 -8.95 -20.92
C LEU A 193 1.73 -9.68 -22.24
N SER A 194 1.23 -10.92 -22.31
CA SER A 194 0.94 -11.55 -23.60
C SER A 194 -0.22 -10.79 -24.28
N PRO A 195 -0.44 -10.98 -25.60
CA PRO A 195 -1.52 -10.30 -26.31
C PRO A 195 -2.86 -10.41 -25.55
N LEU A 196 -3.53 -9.27 -25.38
CA LEU A 196 -4.82 -9.20 -24.71
C LEU A 196 -5.89 -9.81 -25.65
N ASP A 197 -6.54 -10.86 -25.18
CA ASP A 197 -7.70 -11.42 -25.86
C ASP A 197 -8.96 -10.68 -25.38
N LEU A 198 -9.57 -9.88 -26.27
CA LEU A 198 -10.88 -9.32 -26.02
C LEU A 198 -11.95 -10.32 -26.44
N PHE A 199 -12.93 -10.56 -25.59
CA PHE A 199 -14.12 -11.34 -25.93
C PHE A 199 -15.30 -10.38 -25.95
N ASP A 200 -16.05 -10.37 -27.06
CA ASP A 200 -17.33 -9.68 -27.09
C ASP A 200 -18.40 -10.49 -26.32
N SER A 201 -19.58 -9.90 -26.14
CA SER A 201 -20.74 -10.53 -25.49
C SER A 201 -21.24 -11.81 -26.19
N HIS A 202 -20.73 -12.12 -27.38
CA HIS A 202 -21.04 -13.31 -28.17
C HIS A 202 -19.88 -14.32 -28.19
N SER A 203 -18.87 -14.15 -27.33
CA SER A 203 -17.67 -14.99 -27.25
C SER A 203 -16.80 -14.96 -28.50
N THR A 204 -16.97 -13.97 -29.38
CA THR A 204 -16.09 -13.77 -30.53
C THR A 204 -14.77 -13.20 -30.02
N LYS A 205 -13.69 -13.93 -30.27
CA LYS A 205 -12.34 -13.56 -29.88
C LYS A 205 -11.80 -12.45 -30.79
N LEU A 206 -11.83 -11.21 -30.31
CA LEU A 206 -11.10 -10.09 -30.89
C LEU A 206 -9.64 -10.18 -30.41
N ARG A 207 -8.78 -10.75 -31.25
CA ARG A 207 -7.33 -10.63 -31.05
C ARG A 207 -6.90 -9.23 -31.42
N ILE A 208 -6.55 -8.42 -30.43
CA ILE A 208 -5.77 -7.20 -30.70
C ILE A 208 -4.33 -7.65 -30.94
N HIS A 209 -3.94 -7.70 -32.21
CA HIS A 209 -2.53 -7.79 -32.57
C HIS A 209 -1.87 -6.46 -32.26
N HIS A 210 -1.05 -6.41 -31.20
CA HIS A 210 -0.03 -5.37 -31.08
C HIS A 210 1.15 -5.78 -31.97
N ASP A 211 1.36 -5.05 -33.07
CA ASP A 211 2.45 -5.28 -34.04
C ASP A 211 3.84 -4.88 -33.51
N ASN A 212 3.96 -4.51 -32.23
CA ASN A 212 5.25 -4.18 -31.64
C ASN A 212 5.83 -5.38 -30.88
N ALA A 213 7.02 -5.80 -31.31
CA ALA A 213 7.86 -6.80 -30.65
C ALA A 213 8.31 -6.42 -29.22
N ASP A 214 7.98 -5.21 -28.77
CA ASP A 214 8.15 -4.75 -27.41
C ASP A 214 6.81 -4.85 -26.67
N THR A 215 6.63 -5.93 -25.88
CA THR A 215 5.51 -6.03 -24.94
C THR A 215 5.56 -4.84 -23.98
N GLU A 216 4.52 -4.01 -23.97
CA GLU A 216 4.42 -2.94 -22.97
C GLU A 216 4.31 -3.56 -21.56
N PRO A 217 5.08 -3.07 -20.59
CA PRO A 217 4.98 -3.56 -19.22
C PRO A 217 3.66 -3.09 -18.61
N ALA A 218 2.80 -4.03 -18.21
CA ALA A 218 1.64 -3.70 -17.40
C ALA A 218 2.03 -3.63 -15.93
N ILE A 219 1.57 -2.59 -15.26
CA ILE A 219 1.73 -2.43 -13.82
C ILE A 219 0.51 -3.07 -13.15
N VAL A 220 0.76 -3.98 -12.22
CA VAL A 220 -0.31 -4.52 -11.38
C VAL A 220 -0.40 -3.64 -10.14
N ASP A 221 -1.46 -2.85 -10.04
CA ASP A 221 -1.74 -1.98 -8.89
C ASP A 221 -3.00 -2.42 -8.16
N ALA A 222 -2.85 -2.99 -6.97
CA ALA A 222 -3.98 -3.35 -6.10
C ALA A 222 -4.76 -2.13 -5.57
N GLY A 223 -4.21 -0.92 -5.71
CA GLY A 223 -4.83 0.33 -5.28
C GLY A 223 -5.46 1.15 -6.41
N ALA A 224 -5.42 0.69 -7.66
CA ALA A 224 -6.02 1.38 -8.79
C ALA A 224 -7.48 0.94 -9.01
N SER A 225 -8.40 1.90 -9.08
CA SER A 225 -9.83 1.72 -9.41
C SER A 225 -10.24 2.63 -10.55
#